data_AF-A0A1J6K2S0-F1
#
_entry.id   AF-A0A1J6K2S0-F1
#
_cell.length_a   1.000
_cell.length_b   1.000
_cell.length_c   1.000
_cell.angle_alpha   90.00
_cell.angle_beta   90.00
_cell.angle_gamma   90.00
#
_symmetry.space_group_name_H-M   'P 1'
#
loop_
_entity.id
_entity.type
_entity.pdbx_description
1 polymer ?
#
loop_
_entity_poly.entity_id
_entity_poly.type
_entity_poly.pdbx_seq_one_letter_code
_entity_poly.pdbx_strand_id
1 'polypeptide(L)'
;QKFNQFTQVSGLQENLSKSEAYFGGVPVAERQQILQMLGLASGELPFKYLGVPLSTKKLSLMQWQPLIDKMIKRITSWTAKTLSYA
;
A
#
# COMPACT_ATOMS: atom_id res chain seq x y z
N GLN A 1 -4.48 6.02 -23.31
CA GLN A 1 -4.19 7.40 -23.75
C GLN A 1 -3.97 8.40 -22.60
N LYS A 2 -4.79 8.41 -21.54
CA LYS A 2 -4.64 9.38 -20.43
C LYS A 2 -3.39 9.18 -19.55
N PHE A 3 -3.00 7.93 -19.28
CA PHE A 3 -1.83 7.64 -18.44
C PHE A 3 -0.52 8.12 -19.08
N ASN A 4 -0.36 7.94 -20.40
CA ASN A 4 0.80 8.45 -21.14
C ASN A 4 0.94 9.97 -21.03
N GLN A 5 -0.16 10.72 -21.08
CA GLN A 5 -0.14 12.17 -20.91
C GLN A 5 0.30 12.54 -19.49
N PHE A 6 -0.19 11.83 -18.47
CA PHE A 6 0.25 12.02 -17.09
C PHE A 6 1.75 11.73 -16.93
N THR A 7 2.24 10.63 -17.50
CA THR A 7 3.67 10.27 -17.47
C THR A 7 4.53 11.32 -18.16
N GLN A 8 4.11 11.82 -19.32
CA GLN A 8 4.86 12.87 -20.03
C GLN A 8 4.97 14.17 -19.25
N VAL A 9 3.90 14.58 -18.55
CA VAL A 9 3.88 15.83 -17.79
C VAL A 9 4.58 15.70 -16.44
N SER A 10 4.40 14.57 -15.74
CA SER A 10 4.92 14.36 -14.39
C SER A 10 6.30 13.70 -14.33
N GLY A 11 6.71 13.01 -15.40
CA GLY A 11 7.88 12.12 -15.40
C GLY A 11 7.68 10.82 -14.59
N LEU A 12 6.47 10.57 -14.08
CA LEU A 12 6.17 9.38 -13.28
C LEU A 12 5.68 8.23 -14.17
N GLN A 13 6.26 7.05 -13.97
CA GLN A 13 5.88 5.81 -14.64
C GLN A 13 5.29 4.82 -13.65
N GLU A 14 4.26 4.07 -14.06
CA GLU A 14 3.71 3.01 -13.22
C GLU A 14 4.71 1.88 -12.98
N ASN A 15 4.68 1.33 -11.78
CA ASN A 15 5.43 0.13 -11.43
C ASN A 15 4.46 -1.05 -11.35
N LEU A 16 4.32 -1.79 -12.46
CA LEU A 16 3.41 -2.93 -12.54
C LEU A 16 3.80 -4.08 -11.61
N SER A 17 5.08 -4.23 -11.26
CA SER A 17 5.54 -5.30 -10.35
C SER A 17 5.19 -5.03 -8.88
N LYS A 18 4.81 -3.79 -8.54
CA LYS A 18 4.37 -3.39 -7.19
C LYS A 18 2.89 -3.01 -7.14
N SER A 19 2.21 -3.03 -8.28
CA SER A 19 0.82 -2.60 -8.41
C SER A 19 -0.08 -3.81 -8.61
N GLU A 20 -1.13 -3.89 -7.81
CA GLU A 20 -2.14 -4.96 -7.88
C GLU A 20 -3.53 -4.34 -7.85
N ALA A 21 -4.48 -4.95 -8.55
CA ALA A 21 -5.87 -4.57 -8.53
C ALA A 21 -6.68 -5.46 -7.58
N TYR A 22 -7.48 -4.85 -6.72
CA TYR A 22 -8.35 -5.53 -5.76
C TYR A 22 -9.80 -5.24 -6.10
N PHE A 23 -10.65 -6.27 -6.10
CA PHE A 23 -12.05 -6.16 -6.53
C PHE A 23 -12.98 -6.64 -5.41
N GLY A 24 -14.07 -5.91 -5.20
CA GLY A 24 -15.17 -6.31 -4.32
C GLY A 24 -16.48 -6.28 -5.08
N GLY A 25 -17.22 -7.40 -5.10
CA GLY A 25 -18.55 -7.47 -5.72
C GLY A 25 -18.59 -7.41 -7.24
N VAL A 26 -17.44 -7.50 -7.93
CA VAL A 26 -17.35 -7.45 -9.40
C VAL A 26 -17.38 -8.88 -9.99
N PRO A 27 -18.20 -9.16 -11.01
CA PRO A 27 -18.20 -10.45 -11.71
C PRO A 27 -16.83 -10.83 -12.27
N VAL A 28 -16.53 -12.13 -12.31
CA VAL A 28 -15.21 -12.64 -12.74
C VAL A 28 -14.85 -12.22 -14.17
N ALA A 29 -15.83 -12.22 -15.08
CA ALA A 29 -15.63 -11.82 -16.47
C ALA A 29 -15.18 -10.36 -16.58
N GLU A 30 -15.83 -9.46 -15.83
CA GLU A 30 -15.48 -8.04 -15.79
C GLU A 30 -14.11 -7.82 -15.14
N ARG A 31 -13.78 -8.58 -14.07
CA ARG A 31 -12.44 -8.53 -13.45
C ARG A 31 -11.36 -8.86 -14.46
N GLN A 32 -11.53 -9.94 -15.24
CA GLN A 32 -10.54 -10.34 -16.25
C GLN A 32 -10.37 -9.29 -17.35
N GLN A 33 -11.47 -8.70 -17.83
CA GLN A 33 -11.40 -7.62 -18.81
C GLN A 33 -10.64 -6.41 -18.28
N ILE A 34 -10.91 -6.00 -17.04
CA ILE A 34 -10.22 -4.87 -16.39
C ILE A 34 -8.73 -5.16 -16.21
N LEU A 35 -8.37 -6.36 -15.74
CA LEU A 35 -6.98 -6.77 -15.55
C LEU A 35 -6.21 -6.80 -16.89
N GLN A 36 -6.84 -7.30 -17.96
CA GLN A 36 -6.24 -7.30 -19.30
C GLN A 36 -6.03 -5.88 -19.84
N MET A 37 -6.99 -4.97 -19.61
CA MET A 37 -6.85 -3.57 -20.03
C MET A 37 -5.77 -2.81 -19.26
N LEU A 38 -5.57 -3.11 -17.98
CA LEU A 38 -4.63 -2.41 -17.10
C LEU A 38 -3.25 -3.05 -17.03
N GLY A 39 -3.10 -4.33 -17.40
CA GLY A 39 -1.84 -5.08 -17.26
C GLY A 39 -1.41 -5.31 -15.81
N LEU A 40 -2.34 -5.18 -14.86
CA LEU A 40 -2.10 -5.38 -13.43
C LEU A 40 -2.34 -6.84 -13.03
N ALA A 41 -1.66 -7.28 -11.98
CA ALA A 41 -2.00 -8.53 -11.30
C ALA A 41 -3.25 -8.35 -10.41
N SER A 42 -4.03 -9.42 -10.22
CA SER A 42 -5.10 -9.41 -9.23
C SER A 42 -4.53 -9.68 -7.84
N GLY A 43 -4.84 -8.81 -6.89
CA GLY A 43 -4.57 -9.02 -5.47
C GLY A 43 -5.75 -9.66 -4.73
N GLU A 44 -5.50 -10.15 -3.52
CA GLU A 44 -6.51 -10.74 -2.63
C GLU A 44 -6.50 -10.10 -1.23
N LEU A 45 -7.68 -10.00 -0.63
CA LEU A 45 -7.83 -9.49 0.74
C LEU A 45 -7.71 -10.61 1.78
N PRO A 46 -7.18 -10.34 2.99
CA PRO A 46 -6.61 -9.07 3.45
C PRO A 46 -5.16 -8.89 3.00
N PHE A 47 -4.77 -7.70 2.56
CA PHE A 47 -3.38 -7.35 2.24
C PHE A 47 -2.84 -6.31 3.22
N LYS A 48 -1.55 -5.92 3.13
CA LYS A 48 -0.98 -4.86 3.97
C LYS A 48 -0.83 -3.57 3.18
N TYR A 49 -1.40 -2.48 3.68
CA TYR A 49 -1.17 -1.14 3.14
C TYR A 49 -0.41 -0.30 4.17
N LEU A 50 0.74 0.27 3.76
CA LEU A 50 1.62 1.08 4.62
C LEU A 50 2.07 0.40 5.94
N GLY A 51 2.06 -0.94 5.98
CA GLY A 51 2.49 -1.72 7.13
C GLY A 51 1.38 -2.16 8.08
N VAL A 52 0.12 -1.81 7.80
CA VAL A 52 -1.05 -2.32 8.53
C VAL A 52 -1.92 -3.19 7.62
N PRO A 53 -2.55 -4.25 8.14
CA PRO A 53 -3.53 -5.02 7.37
C PRO A 53 -4.66 -4.10 6.90
N LEU A 54 -4.96 -4.09 5.62
CA LEU A 54 -6.18 -3.53 5.07
C LEU A 54 -7.19 -4.67 5.00
N SER A 55 -8.23 -4.57 5.83
CA SER A 55 -9.31 -5.55 5.91
C SER A 55 -10.66 -4.84 5.71
N THR A 56 -11.65 -5.60 5.26
CA THR A 56 -13.05 -5.14 5.18
C THR A 56 -13.70 -5.00 6.56
N LYS A 57 -13.04 -5.50 7.62
CA LYS A 57 -13.50 -5.43 9.01
C LYS A 57 -12.66 -4.43 9.81
N LYS A 58 -13.22 -3.92 10.92
CA LYS A 58 -12.47 -3.10 11.89
C LYS A 58 -11.25 -3.89 12.37
N LEU A 59 -10.09 -3.24 12.33
CA LEU A 59 -8.84 -3.81 12.80
C LEU A 59 -8.85 -3.95 14.32
N SER A 60 -8.39 -5.10 14.81
CA SER A 60 -8.19 -5.32 16.24
C SER A 60 -6.96 -4.56 16.74
N LEU A 61 -6.88 -4.30 18.04
CA LEU A 61 -5.71 -3.68 18.67
C LEU A 61 -4.41 -4.44 18.33
N MET A 62 -4.46 -5.77 18.30
CA MET A 62 -3.31 -6.61 17.92
C MET A 62 -2.85 -6.36 16.48
N GLN A 63 -3.77 -6.09 15.55
CA GLN A 63 -3.42 -5.78 14.16
C GLN A 63 -2.77 -4.39 13.99
N TRP A 64 -3.00 -3.47 14.94
CA TRP A 64 -2.33 -2.17 14.99
C TRP A 64 -0.93 -2.21 15.59
N GLN A 65 -0.59 -3.26 16.34
CA GLN A 65 0.68 -3.39 17.05
C GLN A 65 1.92 -3.09 16.19
N PRO A 66 2.04 -3.58 14.94
CA PRO A 66 3.21 -3.29 14.10
C PRO A 66 3.40 -1.79 13.82
N LEU A 67 2.31 -1.02 13.72
CA LEU A 67 2.38 0.42 13.53
C LEU A 67 2.81 1.12 14.82
N ILE A 68 2.25 0.69 15.95
CA ILE A 68 2.62 1.19 17.28
C ILE A 68 4.11 0.98 17.54
N ASP A 69 4.61 -0.24 17.31
CA ASP A 69 6.03 -0.58 17.49
C ASP A 69 6.93 0.28 16.59
N LYS A 70 6.51 0.53 15.34
CA LYS A 70 7.23 1.41 14.42
C LYS A 70 7.27 2.86 14.91
N MET A 71 6.20 3.36 15.52
CA MET A 71 6.17 4.70 16.13
C MET A 71 7.07 4.77 17.36
N ILE A 72 6.97 3.79 18.28
CA ILE A 72 7.82 3.70 19.48
C ILE A 72 9.29 3.65 19.08
N LYS A 73 9.66 2.83 18.10
CA LYS A 73 11.03 2.71 17.59
C LYS A 73 11.56 4.05 17.05
N ARG A 74 10.74 4.84 16.36
CA ARG A 74 11.14 6.17 15.87
C ARG A 74 11.33 7.14 17.01
N ILE A 75 10.39 7.21 17.96
CA ILE A 75 10.46 8.10 19.13
C ILE A 75 11.69 7.77 19.99
N THR A 76 11.85 6.51 20.36
CA THR A 76 13.02 6.04 21.16
C THR A 76 14.34 6.31 20.46
N SER A 77 14.41 6.14 19.13
CA SER A 77 15.61 6.49 18.37
C SER A 77 15.93 7.98 18.37
N TRP A 78 14.93 8.86 18.52
CA TRP A 78 15.14 10.30 18.66
C TRP A 78 15.57 10.67 20.08
N THR A 79 14.96 10.09 21.10
CA THR A 79 15.37 10.28 22.50
C THR A 79 16.78 9.73 22.76
N ALA A 80 17.17 8.65 22.10
CA ALA A 80 18.55 8.13 22.17
C ALA A 80 19.55 9.02 21.41
N LYS A 81 19.09 9.79 20.42
CA LYS A 81 19.91 10.78 19.69
C LYS A 81 19.99 12.14 20.39
N THR A 82 19.21 12.38 21.44
CA THR A 82 19.41 13.51 22.36
C THR A 82 20.38 13.10 23.47
N LEU A 83 21.60 12.73 23.06
CA LEU A 83 22.82 12.58 23.86
C LEU A 83 23.94 12.89 22.86
N SER A 84 24.92 13.74 23.12
CA SER A 84 25.35 14.36 24.36
C SER A 84 26.34 15.46 23.94
N TYR A 85 26.09 16.72 24.29
CA TYR A 85 27.18 17.70 24.28
C TYR A 85 27.98 17.46 25.57
N ALA A 86 29.20 16.95 25.42
CA ALA A 86 30.25 17.01 26.42
C ALA A 86 31.22 18.13 26.01
#